data_AF-A0A969TCP8-F1
#
_entry.id   AF-A0A969TCP8-F1
#
_cell.length_a   1.000
_cell.length_b   1.000
_cell.length_c   1.000
_cell.angle_alpha   90.00
_cell.angle_beta   90.00
_cell.angle_gamma   90.00
#
_symmetry.space_group_name_H-M   'P 1'
#
loop_
_entity.id
_entity.type
_entity.pdbx_description
1 polymer ?
#
loop_
_entity_poly.entity_id
_entity_poly.type
_entity_poly.pdbx_seq_one_letter_code
_entity_poly.pdbx_strand_id
1 'polypeptide(L)'
;MKAMILAAGKGTRVRPITYTIPKPLIPILQKPVMEFLLELLRQHGFDQIMVNVSHLAHEIEGYFRDGQRFGVDIGYSFEGSIVDGKLVGEAVGSAGGLRKIQDFNAFFDDTFVVLCGDALIDLDLTAAVKQHRANAAIATVVTKKVPKEDVSSYGVVVTDDNGRIKSFQEKPSVEEALSTDINTGIYIFEPEIFDYIPPKQEFDIGGELFPKLVEKEAPFYAVSMDFEWVDIGKVPDYWQAVRGVLTREIKNVNIPGTEVAPGIYTGLNVAVNWDKVDIQGPVYIGGMTKIEDGAKIVGPAMIGPNCYICSGATVDNSVIFEYSRLGEGIRLVDKLVFGRYCVDKTGAAIDLQAAALNWLITDTRNNPSEHELGEHKVIQDFLKEDN
;
A
#
# COMPACT_ATOMS: atom_id res chain seq x y z
N MET A 1 7.31 -23.56 2.99
CA MET A 1 8.55 -22.84 2.59
C MET A 1 8.63 -21.54 3.36
N LYS A 2 9.82 -20.93 3.47
CA LYS A 2 10.05 -19.74 4.30
C LYS A 2 10.00 -18.45 3.48
N ALA A 3 9.47 -17.40 4.09
CA ALA A 3 9.45 -16.07 3.47
C ALA A 3 9.69 -14.97 4.49
N MET A 4 10.04 -13.79 3.99
CA MET A 4 10.08 -12.55 4.74
C MET A 4 9.25 -11.46 4.06
N ILE A 5 8.49 -10.71 4.84
CA ILE A 5 7.84 -9.48 4.39
C ILE A 5 8.53 -8.28 5.04
N LEU A 6 8.97 -7.34 4.21
CA LEU A 6 9.58 -6.09 4.65
C LEU A 6 8.50 -5.07 5.03
N ALA A 7 8.33 -4.81 6.33
CA ALA A 7 7.24 -4.01 6.88
C ALA A 7 7.67 -2.94 7.90
N ALA A 8 8.98 -2.74 8.11
CA ALA A 8 9.51 -1.74 9.04
C ALA A 8 9.50 -0.29 8.52
N GLY A 9 9.10 -0.06 7.27
CA GLY A 9 9.11 1.26 6.64
C GLY A 9 8.10 2.26 7.25
N LYS A 10 8.52 3.51 7.45
CA LYS A 10 7.67 4.60 8.00
C LYS A 10 6.60 5.12 7.03
N GLY A 11 6.66 4.76 5.74
CA GLY A 11 5.65 5.16 4.74
C GLY A 11 5.46 6.67 4.57
N THR A 12 6.48 7.49 4.78
CA THR A 12 6.35 8.96 4.87
C THR A 12 5.78 9.63 3.62
N ARG A 13 5.95 9.03 2.44
CA ARG A 13 5.45 9.53 1.14
C ARG A 13 3.96 9.26 0.91
N VAL A 14 3.34 8.41 1.73
CA VAL A 14 1.90 8.09 1.68
C VAL A 14 1.12 8.84 2.79
N ARG A 15 1.78 9.79 3.46
CA ARG A 15 1.10 10.69 4.40
C ARG A 15 0.03 11.50 3.65
N PRO A 16 -1.13 11.75 4.27
CA PRO A 16 -1.43 11.62 5.70
C PRO A 16 -1.88 10.24 6.18
N ILE A 17 -2.14 9.27 5.28
CA ILE A 17 -2.65 7.94 5.64
C ILE A 17 -1.74 7.25 6.66
N THR A 18 -0.43 7.34 6.44
CA THR A 18 0.58 6.71 7.27
C THR A 18 0.91 7.44 8.57
N TYR A 19 0.12 8.45 8.96
CA TYR A 19 0.18 8.96 10.33
C TYR A 19 -0.41 7.98 11.35
N THR A 20 -1.42 7.21 10.95
CA THR A 20 -2.14 6.30 11.85
C THR A 20 -2.23 4.87 11.34
N ILE A 21 -1.99 4.63 10.04
CA ILE A 21 -2.05 3.28 9.45
C ILE A 21 -0.66 2.93 8.91
N PRO A 22 0.02 1.88 9.39
CA PRO A 22 1.30 1.49 8.80
C PRO A 22 1.10 1.08 7.34
N LYS A 23 2.10 1.30 6.49
CA LYS A 23 2.02 1.06 5.03
C LYS A 23 1.43 -0.33 4.67
N PRO A 24 1.84 -1.43 5.32
CA PRO A 24 1.29 -2.77 5.07
C PRO A 24 -0.22 -2.93 5.36
N LEU A 25 -0.79 -2.06 6.20
CA LEU A 25 -2.20 -2.04 6.57
C LEU A 25 -3.05 -1.05 5.78
N ILE A 26 -2.47 -0.31 4.83
CA ILE A 26 -3.26 0.55 3.95
C ILE A 26 -4.28 -0.33 3.20
N PRO A 27 -5.59 -0.03 3.26
CA PRO A 27 -6.61 -0.91 2.71
C PRO A 27 -6.85 -0.64 1.22
N ILE A 28 -6.76 -1.65 0.36
CA ILE A 28 -7.29 -1.62 -0.99
C ILE A 28 -8.70 -2.20 -0.96
N LEU A 29 -9.72 -1.35 -1.11
CA LEU A 29 -11.13 -1.71 -0.95
C LEU A 29 -11.38 -2.53 0.33
N GLN A 30 -10.98 -2.00 1.49
CA GLN A 30 -11.14 -2.61 2.84
C GLN A 30 -10.20 -3.76 3.20
N LYS A 31 -9.36 -4.24 2.28
CA LYS A 31 -8.39 -5.30 2.58
C LYS A 31 -6.96 -4.75 2.61
N PRO A 32 -6.21 -4.94 3.71
CA PRO A 32 -4.80 -4.53 3.80
C PRO A 32 -3.93 -5.07 2.66
N VAL A 33 -3.02 -4.25 2.16
CA VAL A 33 -2.06 -4.64 1.10
C VAL A 33 -1.29 -5.91 1.47
N MET A 34 -0.77 -5.99 2.70
CA MET A 34 0.00 -7.16 3.15
C MET A 34 -0.85 -8.42 3.28
N GLU A 35 -2.17 -8.32 3.43
CA GLU A 35 -3.03 -9.51 3.43
C GLU A 35 -3.03 -10.21 2.06
N PHE A 36 -3.02 -9.45 0.96
CA PHE A 36 -2.87 -10.04 -0.38
C PHE A 36 -1.53 -10.78 -0.53
N LEU A 37 -0.45 -10.26 0.08
CA LEU A 37 0.86 -10.90 0.06
C LEU A 37 0.87 -12.22 0.84
N LEU A 38 0.22 -12.27 2.01
CA LEU A 38 0.11 -13.51 2.78
C LEU A 38 -0.68 -14.58 2.02
N GLU A 39 -1.76 -14.19 1.34
CA GLU A 39 -2.53 -15.12 0.52
C GLU A 39 -1.73 -15.64 -0.68
N LEU A 40 -0.97 -14.76 -1.34
CA LEU A 40 -0.07 -15.13 -2.44
C LEU A 40 1.00 -16.11 -1.96
N LEU A 41 1.68 -15.80 -0.85
CA LEU A 41 2.68 -16.66 -0.23
C LEU A 41 2.10 -18.04 0.09
N ARG A 42 0.95 -18.08 0.78
CA ARG A 42 0.27 -19.34 1.10
C ARG A 42 -0.09 -20.14 -0.15
N GLN A 43 -0.64 -19.48 -1.18
CA GLN A 43 -1.02 -20.14 -2.44
C GLN A 43 0.16 -20.87 -3.08
N HIS A 44 1.38 -20.34 -2.93
CA HIS A 44 2.60 -20.93 -3.46
C HIS A 44 3.39 -21.78 -2.44
N GLY A 45 2.80 -22.10 -1.29
CA GLY A 45 3.39 -22.99 -0.28
C GLY A 45 4.41 -22.34 0.65
N PHE A 46 4.40 -21.01 0.76
CA PHE A 46 5.14 -20.26 1.77
C PHE A 46 4.25 -20.05 2.99
N ASP A 47 4.52 -20.81 4.04
CA ASP A 47 3.69 -20.94 5.24
C ASP A 47 4.40 -20.53 6.52
N GLN A 48 5.72 -20.31 6.48
CA GLN A 48 6.50 -19.82 7.62
C GLN A 48 7.07 -18.43 7.27
N ILE A 49 6.51 -17.39 7.88
CA ILE A 49 6.73 -16.02 7.44
C ILE A 49 7.30 -15.18 8.57
N MET A 50 8.44 -14.54 8.32
CA MET A 50 8.97 -13.51 9.21
C MET A 50 8.63 -12.12 8.69
N VAL A 51 8.23 -11.22 9.58
CA VAL A 51 7.88 -9.84 9.25
C VAL A 51 8.73 -8.92 10.10
N ASN A 52 9.56 -8.08 9.48
CA ASN A 52 10.22 -7.04 10.26
C ASN A 52 9.28 -5.84 10.46
N VAL A 53 9.24 -5.30 11.68
CA VAL A 53 8.29 -4.26 12.06
C VAL A 53 9.00 -3.18 12.86
N SER A 54 8.54 -1.93 12.76
CA SER A 54 9.12 -0.82 13.54
C SER A 54 8.03 0.17 13.92
N HIS A 55 7.84 1.24 13.13
CA HIS A 55 6.79 2.21 13.36
C HIS A 55 5.40 1.55 13.27
N LEU A 56 4.55 1.78 14.29
CA LEU A 56 3.21 1.18 14.41
C LEU A 56 3.20 -0.36 14.36
N ALA A 57 4.28 -1.01 14.84
CA ALA A 57 4.39 -2.48 14.86
C ALA A 57 3.18 -3.18 15.48
N HIS A 58 2.67 -2.65 16.60
CA HIS A 58 1.50 -3.20 17.31
C HIS A 58 0.22 -3.26 16.47
N GLU A 59 0.04 -2.37 15.49
CA GLU A 59 -1.10 -2.42 14.56
C GLU A 59 -0.97 -3.62 13.62
N ILE A 60 0.23 -3.85 13.07
CA ILE A 60 0.53 -4.99 12.19
C ILE A 60 0.38 -6.31 12.97
N GLU A 61 1.02 -6.39 14.14
CA GLU A 61 0.95 -7.56 15.03
C GLU A 61 -0.49 -7.84 15.50
N GLY A 62 -1.25 -6.79 15.83
CA GLY A 62 -2.63 -6.91 16.26
C GLY A 62 -3.56 -7.41 15.15
N TYR A 63 -3.36 -6.94 13.92
CA TYR A 63 -4.15 -7.35 12.76
C TYR A 63 -3.84 -8.78 12.33
N PHE A 64 -2.55 -9.10 12.14
CA PHE A 64 -2.11 -10.37 11.54
C PHE A 64 -1.92 -11.50 12.55
N ARG A 65 -1.62 -11.18 13.82
CA ARG A 65 -1.39 -12.12 14.92
C ARG A 65 -0.37 -13.19 14.53
N ASP A 66 -0.58 -14.43 14.92
CA ASP A 66 0.27 -15.58 14.57
C ASP A 66 0.07 -16.09 13.14
N GLY A 67 -0.79 -15.46 12.33
CA GLY A 67 -1.06 -15.87 10.95
C GLY A 67 -2.11 -16.96 10.78
N GLN A 68 -2.62 -17.58 11.86
CA GLN A 68 -3.51 -18.75 11.75
C GLN A 68 -4.78 -18.48 10.93
N ARG A 69 -5.36 -17.27 11.06
CA ARG A 69 -6.53 -16.84 10.26
C ARG A 69 -6.27 -16.93 8.76
N PHE A 70 -5.01 -16.77 8.35
CA PHE A 70 -4.59 -16.75 6.96
C PHE A 70 -4.04 -18.10 6.49
N GLY A 71 -3.93 -19.11 7.37
CA GLY A 71 -3.39 -20.43 7.04
C GLY A 71 -1.87 -20.46 6.90
N VAL A 72 -1.16 -19.62 7.66
CA VAL A 72 0.31 -19.52 7.73
C VAL A 72 0.74 -19.29 9.18
N ASP A 73 2.01 -19.47 9.49
CA ASP A 73 2.65 -19.13 10.76
C ASP A 73 3.48 -17.85 10.58
N ILE A 74 3.23 -16.84 11.43
CA ILE A 74 3.92 -15.54 11.37
C ILE A 74 4.73 -15.30 12.64
N GLY A 75 5.99 -14.89 12.44
CA GLY A 75 6.85 -14.32 13.47
C GLY A 75 7.23 -12.86 13.16
N TYR A 76 7.43 -12.06 14.20
CA TYR A 76 7.77 -10.64 14.06
C TYR A 76 9.17 -10.35 14.57
N SER A 77 9.93 -9.57 13.80
CA SER A 77 11.23 -9.03 14.19
C SER A 77 11.12 -7.52 14.37
N PHE A 78 11.02 -7.08 15.62
CA PHE A 78 10.90 -5.66 15.93
C PHE A 78 12.23 -4.92 15.78
N GLU A 79 12.25 -3.79 15.06
CA GLU A 79 13.40 -2.93 14.79
C GLU A 79 13.29 -1.60 15.57
N GLY A 80 13.74 -1.64 16.82
CA GLY A 80 13.75 -0.49 17.71
C GLY A 80 14.00 -0.87 19.17
N SER A 81 13.93 0.12 20.04
CA SER A 81 14.09 -0.01 21.48
C SER A 81 13.19 0.98 22.23
N ILE A 82 12.99 0.77 23.53
CA ILE A 82 12.32 1.73 24.41
C ILE A 82 13.38 2.60 25.08
N VAL A 83 13.35 3.90 24.81
CA VAL A 83 14.21 4.91 25.43
C VAL A 83 13.31 5.90 26.17
N ASP A 84 13.51 6.04 27.49
CA ASP A 84 12.71 6.91 28.36
C ASP A 84 11.19 6.70 28.24
N GLY A 85 10.77 5.44 28.17
CA GLY A 85 9.36 5.05 28.05
C GLY A 85 8.75 5.33 26.67
N LYS A 86 9.55 5.74 25.68
CA LYS A 86 9.13 5.97 24.30
C LYS A 86 9.73 4.94 23.37
N LEU A 87 8.91 4.44 22.46
CA LEU A 87 9.36 3.56 21.38
C LEU A 87 10.19 4.38 20.38
N VAL A 88 11.44 3.98 20.19
CA VAL A 88 12.36 4.57 19.21
C VAL A 88 12.69 3.49 18.19
N GLY A 89 12.30 3.71 16.94
CA GLY A 89 12.64 2.80 15.85
C GLY A 89 14.12 2.90 15.49
N GLU A 90 14.75 1.77 15.19
CA GLU A 90 16.14 1.68 14.76
C GLU A 90 16.19 1.35 13.28
N ALA A 91 16.88 2.17 12.49
CA ALA A 91 17.09 1.89 11.07
C ALA A 91 18.20 0.85 10.95
N VAL A 92 17.84 -0.43 10.78
CA VAL A 92 18.81 -1.52 10.55
C VAL A 92 18.97 -1.84 9.07
N GLY A 93 18.22 -1.18 8.19
CA GLY A 93 18.23 -1.43 6.74
C GLY A 93 17.51 -2.73 6.37
N SER A 94 17.09 -2.85 5.11
CA SER A 94 16.29 -4.00 4.65
C SER A 94 17.06 -5.33 4.73
N ALA A 95 18.37 -5.33 4.46
CA ALA A 95 19.23 -6.51 4.59
C ALA A 95 19.67 -6.73 6.04
N GLY A 96 19.88 -5.67 6.82
CA GLY A 96 20.17 -5.81 8.25
C GLY A 96 18.97 -6.39 9.04
N GLY A 97 17.73 -6.12 8.63
CA GLY A 97 16.53 -6.77 9.17
C GLY A 97 16.51 -8.28 8.94
N LEU A 98 16.86 -8.73 7.72
CA LEU A 98 17.07 -10.14 7.39
C LEU A 98 18.16 -10.76 8.28
N ARG A 99 19.32 -10.09 8.37
CA ARG A 99 20.45 -10.55 9.17
C ARG A 99 20.14 -10.65 10.65
N LYS A 100 19.35 -9.71 11.20
CA LYS A 100 18.90 -9.73 12.59
C LYS A 100 18.10 -11.00 12.91
N ILE A 101 17.19 -11.39 12.01
CA ILE A 101 16.40 -12.62 12.18
C ILE A 101 17.34 -13.83 12.15
N GLN A 102 18.24 -13.90 11.17
CA GLN A 102 19.18 -15.02 11.02
C GLN A 102 20.17 -15.14 12.19
N ASP A 103 20.65 -14.02 12.73
CA ASP A 103 21.55 -14.01 13.89
C ASP A 103 20.82 -14.38 15.19
N PHE A 104 19.50 -14.14 15.29
CA PHE A 104 18.70 -14.56 16.45
C PHE A 104 18.55 -16.08 16.50
N ASN A 105 18.20 -16.67 15.36
CA ASN A 105 18.25 -18.11 15.13
C ASN A 105 18.35 -18.35 13.62
N ALA A 106 18.95 -19.46 13.20
CA ALA A 106 19.13 -19.82 11.78
C ALA A 106 17.79 -20.19 11.12
N PHE A 107 16.90 -19.20 10.99
CA PHE A 107 15.55 -19.38 10.50
C PHE A 107 15.57 -19.65 9.00
N PHE A 108 16.35 -18.92 8.22
CA PHE A 108 16.49 -19.13 6.78
C PHE A 108 17.59 -20.18 6.53
N ASP A 109 17.18 -21.44 6.41
CA ASP A 109 18.03 -22.63 6.26
C ASP A 109 17.83 -23.37 4.92
N ASP A 110 16.99 -22.83 4.04
CA ASP A 110 16.69 -23.30 2.68
C ASP A 110 16.25 -22.08 1.84
N THR A 111 16.05 -22.24 0.54
CA THR A 111 15.58 -21.19 -0.39
C THR A 111 14.36 -20.47 0.20
N PHE A 112 14.42 -19.13 0.25
CA PHE A 112 13.33 -18.31 0.78
C PHE A 112 13.05 -17.08 -0.09
N VAL A 113 11.83 -16.54 0.05
CA VAL A 113 11.37 -15.36 -0.69
C VAL A 113 11.30 -14.15 0.21
N VAL A 114 11.68 -12.99 -0.29
CA VAL A 114 11.53 -11.70 0.39
C VAL A 114 10.62 -10.80 -0.45
N LEU A 115 9.61 -10.21 0.17
CA LEU A 115 8.66 -9.29 -0.48
C LEU A 115 8.64 -7.95 0.25
N CYS A 116 8.56 -6.84 -0.48
CA CYS A 116 8.15 -5.56 0.10
C CYS A 116 6.66 -5.61 0.51
N GLY A 117 6.34 -5.12 1.70
CA GLY A 117 5.00 -5.24 2.31
C GLY A 117 3.93 -4.27 1.76
N ASP A 118 4.15 -3.67 0.60
CA ASP A 118 3.46 -2.47 0.14
C ASP A 118 3.07 -2.47 -1.35
N ALA A 119 3.07 -3.64 -1.99
CA ALA A 119 2.63 -3.80 -3.37
C ALA A 119 1.51 -4.84 -3.51
N LEU A 120 0.63 -4.65 -4.50
CA LEU A 120 -0.27 -5.71 -4.97
C LEU A 120 0.45 -6.53 -6.05
N ILE A 121 0.42 -7.85 -5.89
CA ILE A 121 1.19 -8.79 -6.71
C ILE A 121 0.35 -10.03 -7.03
N ASP A 122 0.42 -10.54 -8.26
CA ASP A 122 -0.13 -11.86 -8.66
C ASP A 122 0.92 -12.80 -9.29
N LEU A 123 2.20 -12.56 -8.98
CA LEU A 123 3.33 -13.33 -9.47
C LEU A 123 3.22 -14.83 -9.12
N ASP A 124 3.44 -15.70 -10.11
CA ASP A 124 3.66 -17.13 -9.85
C ASP A 124 5.03 -17.35 -9.15
N LEU A 125 5.01 -17.35 -7.82
CA LEU A 125 6.22 -17.54 -7.00
C LEU A 125 6.82 -18.93 -7.18
N THR A 126 6.01 -19.94 -7.49
CA THR A 126 6.50 -21.30 -7.74
C THR A 126 7.34 -21.35 -9.01
N ALA A 127 6.90 -20.68 -10.08
CA ALA A 127 7.66 -20.53 -11.30
C ALA A 127 8.94 -19.70 -11.09
N ALA A 128 8.87 -18.61 -10.31
CA ALA A 128 10.03 -17.80 -9.98
C ALA A 128 11.12 -18.59 -9.22
N VAL A 129 10.75 -19.37 -8.20
CA VAL A 129 11.68 -20.26 -7.47
C VAL A 129 12.28 -21.33 -8.37
N LYS A 130 11.50 -21.88 -9.31
CA LYS A 130 12.00 -22.86 -10.27
C LYS A 130 13.11 -22.25 -11.15
N GLN A 131 12.96 -21.01 -11.60
CA GLN A 131 13.98 -20.32 -12.39
C GLN A 131 15.21 -19.99 -11.54
N HIS A 132 15.02 -19.52 -10.31
CA HIS A 132 16.10 -19.28 -9.36
C HIS A 132 17.01 -20.51 -9.18
N ARG A 133 16.40 -21.67 -8.92
CA ARG A 133 17.10 -22.94 -8.78
C ARG A 133 17.78 -23.41 -10.07
N ALA A 134 17.13 -23.22 -11.23
CA ALA A 134 17.72 -23.57 -12.52
C ALA A 134 19.00 -22.77 -12.82
N ASN A 135 19.09 -21.52 -12.33
CA ASN A 135 20.27 -20.68 -12.46
C ASN A 135 21.37 -20.98 -11.43
N ALA A 136 21.11 -21.88 -10.46
CA ALA A 136 21.99 -22.09 -9.29
C ALA A 136 22.39 -20.76 -8.64
N ALA A 137 21.42 -19.85 -8.52
CA ALA A 137 21.63 -18.50 -8.02
C ALA A 137 21.71 -18.50 -6.49
N ILE A 138 22.54 -17.65 -5.91
CA ILE A 138 22.47 -17.28 -4.47
C ILE A 138 21.40 -16.21 -4.27
N ALA A 139 21.18 -15.38 -5.30
CA ALA A 139 20.21 -14.30 -5.27
C ALA A 139 19.53 -14.13 -6.62
N THR A 140 18.22 -13.89 -6.59
CA THR A 140 17.43 -13.51 -7.76
C THR A 140 16.57 -12.30 -7.46
N VAL A 141 16.58 -11.32 -8.36
CA VAL A 141 15.65 -10.18 -8.38
C VAL A 141 14.58 -10.46 -9.42
N VAL A 142 13.31 -10.45 -9.02
CA VAL A 142 12.23 -10.44 -10.02
C VAL A 142 12.09 -9.03 -10.55
N THR A 143 12.15 -8.86 -11.87
CA THR A 143 12.11 -7.56 -12.53
C THR A 143 10.87 -7.39 -13.39
N LYS A 144 10.49 -6.13 -13.61
CA LYS A 144 9.42 -5.75 -14.53
C LYS A 144 9.93 -4.65 -15.47
N LYS A 145 9.51 -4.69 -16.73
CA LYS A 145 9.79 -3.61 -17.68
C LYS A 145 8.79 -2.48 -17.48
N VAL A 146 9.27 -1.24 -17.47
CA VAL A 146 8.44 -0.04 -17.42
C VAL A 146 8.78 0.91 -18.60
N PRO A 147 7.87 1.83 -18.97
CA PRO A 147 8.19 2.90 -19.90
C PRO A 147 9.42 3.70 -19.43
N LYS A 148 10.20 4.21 -20.39
CA LYS A 148 11.48 4.85 -20.09
C LYS A 148 11.31 6.12 -19.23
N GLU A 149 10.21 6.83 -19.40
CA GLU A 149 9.82 8.00 -18.62
C GLU A 149 9.60 7.70 -17.12
N ASP A 150 9.27 6.46 -16.77
CA ASP A 150 8.91 6.08 -15.39
C ASP A 150 10.10 5.54 -14.59
N VAL A 151 11.23 5.20 -15.24
CA VAL A 151 12.39 4.52 -14.61
C VAL A 151 12.97 5.27 -13.42
N SER A 152 12.90 6.60 -13.43
CA SER A 152 13.46 7.47 -12.38
C SER A 152 12.82 7.29 -11.00
N SER A 153 11.67 6.60 -10.93
CA SER A 153 10.99 6.29 -9.68
C SER A 153 11.53 5.02 -8.99
N TYR A 154 12.37 4.23 -9.67
CA TYR A 154 12.69 2.86 -9.26
C TYR A 154 14.20 2.55 -9.30
N GLY A 155 14.61 1.46 -8.65
CA GLY A 155 15.92 0.86 -8.86
C GLY A 155 15.95 0.16 -10.22
N VAL A 156 16.95 0.46 -11.05
CA VAL A 156 17.13 -0.12 -12.39
C VAL A 156 18.14 -1.25 -12.34
N VAL A 157 17.80 -2.38 -12.96
CA VAL A 157 18.61 -3.59 -13.01
C VAL A 157 19.20 -3.75 -14.41
N VAL A 158 20.52 -3.88 -14.50
CA VAL A 158 21.24 -4.10 -15.76
C VAL A 158 21.78 -5.52 -15.76
N THR A 159 21.46 -6.29 -16.80
CA THR A 159 21.90 -7.67 -16.96
C THR A 159 22.74 -7.88 -18.22
N ASP A 160 23.45 -9.01 -18.27
CA ASP A 160 23.90 -9.59 -19.53
C ASP A 160 22.78 -10.42 -20.21
N ASP A 161 23.11 -11.04 -21.36
CA ASP A 161 22.18 -11.84 -22.16
C ASP A 161 21.67 -13.11 -21.44
N ASN A 162 22.36 -13.56 -20.38
CA ASN A 162 21.97 -14.71 -19.57
C ASN A 162 21.18 -14.29 -18.31
N GLY A 163 20.84 -13.01 -18.18
CA GLY A 163 20.13 -12.48 -17.02
C GLY A 163 21.01 -12.28 -15.79
N ARG A 164 22.33 -12.42 -15.88
CA ARG A 164 23.23 -12.17 -14.75
C ARG A 164 23.34 -10.67 -14.52
N ILE A 165 23.17 -10.23 -13.29
CA ILE A 165 23.15 -8.80 -12.97
C ILE A 165 24.59 -8.25 -13.02
N LYS A 166 24.76 -7.18 -13.81
CA LYS A 166 26.03 -6.47 -14.03
C LYS A 166 26.13 -5.19 -13.23
N SER A 167 25.00 -4.53 -12.96
CA SER A 167 24.92 -3.36 -12.10
C SER A 167 23.48 -3.12 -11.64
N PHE A 168 23.37 -2.38 -10.54
CA PHE A 168 22.12 -1.90 -9.98
C PHE A 168 22.22 -0.38 -9.84
N GLN A 169 21.28 0.37 -10.42
CA GLN A 169 21.24 1.83 -10.34
C GLN A 169 20.05 2.24 -9.47
N GLU A 170 20.30 2.84 -8.30
CA GLU A 170 19.22 3.32 -7.44
C GLU A 170 18.66 4.64 -7.96
N LYS A 171 17.42 4.62 -8.49
CA LYS A 171 16.68 5.80 -8.97
C LYS A 171 17.50 6.73 -9.89
N PRO A 172 18.09 6.21 -10.98
CA PRO A 172 18.84 7.03 -11.92
C PRO A 172 17.92 8.05 -12.62
N SER A 173 18.48 9.13 -13.16
CA SER A 173 17.73 9.95 -14.11
C SER A 173 17.37 9.15 -15.36
N VAL A 174 16.37 9.63 -16.13
CA VAL A 174 15.92 8.96 -17.36
C VAL A 174 17.06 8.87 -18.40
N GLU A 175 17.97 9.85 -18.39
CA GLU A 175 19.13 9.93 -19.26
C GLU A 175 20.24 8.95 -18.85
N GLU A 176 20.42 8.73 -17.54
CA GLU A 176 21.45 7.84 -16.98
C GLU A 176 21.03 6.38 -16.88
N ALA A 177 19.73 6.09 -16.99
CA ALA A 177 19.20 4.74 -16.92
C ALA A 177 19.71 3.86 -18.08
N LEU A 178 20.42 2.78 -17.73
CA LEU A 178 21.01 1.85 -18.69
C LEU A 178 20.05 0.73 -19.11
N SER A 179 18.92 0.61 -18.42
CA SER A 179 17.89 -0.40 -18.64
C SER A 179 16.51 0.15 -18.29
N THR A 180 15.47 -0.56 -18.72
CA THR A 180 14.07 -0.33 -18.33
C THR A 180 13.53 -1.44 -17.44
N ASP A 181 14.35 -2.44 -17.11
CA ASP A 181 14.04 -3.46 -16.12
C ASP A 181 14.23 -2.87 -14.72
N ILE A 182 13.14 -2.81 -13.95
CA ILE A 182 13.15 -2.27 -12.60
C ILE A 182 13.11 -3.36 -11.54
N ASN A 183 13.64 -3.04 -10.37
CA ASN A 183 13.48 -3.80 -9.15
C ASN A 183 12.04 -3.72 -8.64
N THR A 184 11.41 -4.88 -8.45
CA THR A 184 10.02 -4.99 -7.97
C THR A 184 9.91 -5.14 -6.45
N GLY A 185 11.03 -5.26 -5.73
CA GLY A 185 11.03 -5.56 -4.29
C GLY A 185 10.76 -7.03 -3.97
N ILE A 186 10.87 -7.91 -4.96
CA ILE A 186 10.65 -9.35 -4.84
C ILE A 186 11.98 -10.05 -5.07
N TYR A 187 12.45 -10.76 -4.05
CA TYR A 187 13.75 -11.41 -4.06
C TYR A 187 13.63 -12.89 -3.68
N ILE A 188 14.51 -13.71 -4.25
CA ILE A 188 14.67 -15.11 -3.88
C ILE A 188 16.13 -15.30 -3.49
N PHE A 189 16.36 -15.83 -2.29
CA PHE A 189 17.70 -15.99 -1.73
C PHE A 189 17.93 -17.41 -1.25
N GLU A 190 19.18 -17.84 -1.34
CA GLU A 190 19.71 -18.99 -0.63
C GLU A 190 20.39 -18.56 0.68
N PRO A 191 20.54 -19.44 1.70
CA PRO A 191 21.14 -19.09 2.99
C PRO A 191 22.55 -18.47 2.90
N GLU A 192 23.33 -18.78 1.86
CA GLU A 192 24.64 -18.20 1.61
C GLU A 192 24.60 -16.67 1.44
N ILE A 193 23.42 -16.07 1.21
CA ILE A 193 23.25 -14.62 1.14
C ILE A 193 23.76 -13.92 2.41
N PHE A 194 23.66 -14.57 3.58
CA PHE A 194 24.06 -13.99 4.86
C PHE A 194 25.57 -13.79 5.02
N ASP A 195 26.39 -14.47 4.20
CA ASP A 195 27.85 -14.23 4.15
C ASP A 195 28.18 -12.85 3.58
N TYR A 196 27.25 -12.26 2.83
CA TYR A 196 27.39 -10.94 2.22
C TYR A 196 26.80 -9.81 3.07
N ILE A 197 26.00 -10.12 4.10
CA ILE A 197 25.34 -9.12 4.95
C ILE A 197 26.07 -9.03 6.29
N PRO A 198 26.72 -7.90 6.65
CA PRO A 198 27.44 -7.79 7.93
C PRO A 198 26.49 -7.83 9.14
N PRO A 199 26.89 -8.47 10.26
CA PRO A 199 26.09 -8.48 11.48
C PRO A 199 26.06 -7.09 12.14
N LYS A 200 24.93 -6.75 12.77
CA LYS A 200 24.75 -5.56 13.63
C LYS A 200 25.10 -4.23 12.95
N GLN A 201 24.89 -4.13 11.64
CA GLN A 201 25.09 -2.91 10.87
C GLN A 201 23.79 -2.54 10.15
N GLU A 202 23.53 -1.25 9.99
CA GLU A 202 22.56 -0.79 9.00
C GLU A 202 23.04 -1.23 7.62
N PHE A 203 22.23 -2.04 6.92
CA PHE A 203 22.60 -2.57 5.61
C PHE A 203 21.36 -2.69 4.72
N ASP A 204 21.37 -2.07 3.55
CA ASP A 204 20.26 -2.11 2.58
C ASP A 204 20.46 -3.13 1.45
N ILE A 205 19.37 -3.80 1.04
CA ILE A 205 19.38 -4.77 -0.05
C ILE A 205 19.80 -4.12 -1.38
N GLY A 206 19.14 -3.02 -1.77
CA GLY A 206 19.38 -2.38 -3.07
C GLY A 206 20.64 -1.53 -3.07
N GLY A 207 20.84 -0.75 -2.01
CA GLY A 207 21.94 0.20 -1.89
C GLY A 207 23.30 -0.42 -1.58
N GLU A 208 23.35 -1.58 -0.91
CA GLU A 208 24.61 -2.14 -0.42
C GLU A 208 24.81 -3.61 -0.76
N LEU A 209 23.80 -4.48 -0.53
CA LEU A 209 23.93 -5.91 -0.79
C LEU A 209 24.09 -6.20 -2.29
N PHE A 210 23.25 -5.63 -3.15
CA PHE A 210 23.32 -5.87 -4.60
C PHE A 210 24.63 -5.41 -5.24
N PRO A 211 25.13 -4.16 -4.99
CA PRO A 211 26.46 -3.77 -5.45
C PRO A 211 27.55 -4.71 -4.97
N LYS A 212 27.49 -5.19 -3.72
CA LYS A 212 28.46 -6.13 -3.16
C LYS A 212 28.42 -7.50 -3.84
N LEU A 213 27.23 -8.03 -4.16
CA LEU A 213 27.10 -9.29 -4.90
C LEU A 213 27.70 -9.19 -6.31
N VAL A 214 27.48 -8.05 -6.98
CA VAL A 214 28.09 -7.76 -8.28
C VAL A 214 29.61 -7.69 -8.18
N GLU A 215 30.15 -6.95 -7.21
CA GLU A 215 31.60 -6.82 -6.97
C GLU A 215 32.26 -8.17 -6.70
N LYS A 216 31.58 -9.05 -5.96
CA LYS A 216 32.07 -10.41 -5.63
C LYS A 216 31.80 -11.44 -6.71
N GLU A 217 31.21 -11.05 -7.83
CA GLU A 217 30.81 -11.96 -8.91
C GLU A 217 29.99 -13.15 -8.40
N ALA A 218 29.11 -12.92 -7.42
CA ALA A 218 28.23 -13.96 -6.90
C ALA A 218 27.22 -14.42 -7.98
N PRO A 219 26.67 -15.65 -7.91
CA PRO A 219 25.54 -16.10 -8.72
C PRO A 219 24.27 -15.26 -8.48
N PHE A 220 24.22 -14.06 -9.08
CA PHE A 220 23.17 -13.06 -8.88
C PHE A 220 22.49 -12.74 -10.22
N TYR A 221 21.18 -13.00 -10.29
CA TYR A 221 20.43 -12.99 -11.54
C TYR A 221 19.15 -12.16 -11.43
N ALA A 222 18.70 -11.62 -12.56
CA ALA A 222 17.36 -11.08 -12.70
C ALA A 222 16.47 -12.09 -13.44
N VAL A 223 15.21 -12.15 -13.03
CA VAL A 223 14.18 -12.93 -13.70
C VAL A 223 13.04 -11.98 -14.05
N SER A 224 12.83 -11.76 -15.36
CA SER A 224 11.71 -10.96 -15.85
C SER A 224 10.50 -11.86 -16.08
N MET A 225 9.38 -11.51 -15.47
CA MET A 225 8.12 -12.26 -15.56
C MET A 225 6.96 -11.32 -15.88
N ASP A 226 5.93 -11.87 -16.52
CA ASP A 226 4.68 -11.16 -16.74
C ASP A 226 3.74 -11.40 -15.55
N PHE A 227 3.43 -10.32 -14.83
CA PHE A 227 2.57 -10.33 -13.65
C PHE A 227 2.10 -8.90 -13.33
N GLU A 228 0.97 -8.79 -12.64
CA GLU A 228 0.45 -7.56 -12.07
C GLU A 228 1.33 -7.13 -10.89
N TRP A 229 1.75 -5.86 -10.92
CA TRP A 229 2.60 -5.28 -9.88
C TRP A 229 2.22 -3.82 -9.73
N VAL A 230 1.68 -3.49 -8.58
CA VAL A 230 1.21 -2.14 -8.24
C VAL A 230 1.86 -1.73 -6.93
N ASP A 231 2.96 -0.97 -7.01
CA ASP A 231 3.60 -0.35 -5.85
C ASP A 231 2.76 0.80 -5.31
N ILE A 232 2.55 0.83 -3.99
CA ILE A 232 1.81 1.90 -3.33
C ILE A 232 2.82 2.84 -2.66
N GLY A 233 3.67 3.50 -3.46
CA GLY A 233 4.80 4.31 -2.99
C GLY A 233 4.42 5.67 -2.38
N LYS A 234 3.40 6.32 -2.94
CA LYS A 234 2.88 7.66 -2.58
C LYS A 234 1.35 7.69 -2.69
N VAL A 235 0.72 8.77 -2.20
CA VAL A 235 -0.75 8.93 -2.25
C VAL A 235 -1.34 8.78 -3.67
N PRO A 236 -0.73 9.36 -4.73
CA PRO A 236 -1.22 9.13 -6.09
C PRO A 236 -1.19 7.67 -6.53
N ASP A 237 -0.24 6.86 -6.04
CA ASP A 237 -0.17 5.44 -6.40
C ASP A 237 -1.30 4.66 -5.74
N TYR A 238 -1.57 4.92 -4.44
CA TYR A 238 -2.71 4.35 -3.72
C TYR A 238 -4.03 4.65 -4.44
N TRP A 239 -4.18 5.90 -4.87
CA TRP A 239 -5.33 6.35 -5.61
C TRP A 239 -5.51 5.60 -6.93
N GLN A 240 -4.44 5.47 -7.73
CA GLN A 240 -4.49 4.69 -8.96
C GLN A 240 -4.76 3.21 -8.71
N ALA A 241 -4.24 2.64 -7.62
CA ALA A 241 -4.54 1.26 -7.24
C ALA A 241 -6.04 1.08 -6.98
N VAL A 242 -6.67 1.94 -6.17
CA VAL A 242 -8.12 1.88 -5.92
C VAL A 242 -8.92 2.04 -7.21
N ARG A 243 -8.55 3.01 -8.06
CA ARG A 243 -9.20 3.23 -9.36
C ARG A 243 -9.06 2.02 -10.26
N GLY A 244 -7.85 1.47 -10.40
CA GLY A 244 -7.56 0.32 -11.24
C GLY A 244 -8.34 -0.92 -10.83
N VAL A 245 -8.56 -1.13 -9.53
CA VAL A 245 -9.45 -2.21 -9.05
C VAL A 245 -10.91 -1.94 -9.44
N LEU A 246 -11.40 -0.71 -9.23
CA LEU A 246 -12.79 -0.34 -9.56
C LEU A 246 -13.08 -0.39 -11.07
N THR A 247 -12.11 -0.01 -11.91
CA THR A 247 -12.20 -0.05 -13.38
C THR A 247 -11.87 -1.42 -13.97
N ARG A 248 -11.49 -2.40 -13.14
CA ARG A 248 -11.09 -3.76 -13.54
C ARG A 248 -9.81 -3.82 -14.38
N GLU A 249 -8.98 -2.79 -14.32
CA GLU A 249 -7.60 -2.81 -14.83
C GLU A 249 -6.75 -3.77 -14.00
N ILE A 250 -6.88 -3.70 -12.66
CA ILE A 250 -6.27 -4.63 -11.71
C ILE A 250 -7.27 -5.78 -11.46
N LYS A 251 -6.93 -6.97 -11.95
CA LYS A 251 -7.88 -8.11 -12.04
C LYS A 251 -7.82 -9.07 -10.85
N ASN A 252 -6.70 -9.12 -10.16
CA ASN A 252 -6.44 -10.03 -9.03
C ASN A 252 -7.09 -9.55 -7.71
N VAL A 253 -7.77 -8.41 -7.71
CA VAL A 253 -8.49 -7.89 -6.54
C VAL A 253 -9.99 -7.87 -6.81
N ASN A 254 -10.74 -8.55 -5.95
CA ASN A 254 -12.20 -8.53 -6.01
C ASN A 254 -12.75 -7.28 -5.33
N ILE A 255 -13.76 -6.66 -5.95
CA ILE A 255 -14.54 -5.59 -5.30
C ILE A 255 -15.45 -6.26 -4.26
N PRO A 256 -15.36 -5.88 -2.97
CA PRO A 256 -16.18 -6.49 -1.92
C PRO A 256 -17.63 -6.01 -1.98
N GLY A 257 -18.50 -6.72 -1.24
CA GLY A 257 -19.91 -6.36 -1.13
C GLY A 257 -20.79 -6.98 -2.23
N THR A 258 -21.97 -6.41 -2.43
CA THR A 258 -22.95 -6.85 -3.43
C THR A 258 -23.09 -5.79 -4.51
N GLU A 259 -23.08 -6.21 -5.77
CA GLU A 259 -23.43 -5.32 -6.90
C GLU A 259 -24.94 -5.10 -6.92
N VAL A 260 -25.38 -3.90 -6.55
CA VAL A 260 -26.82 -3.55 -6.45
C VAL A 260 -27.36 -2.90 -7.73
N ALA A 261 -26.46 -2.40 -8.57
CA ALA A 261 -26.70 -1.88 -9.91
C ALA A 261 -25.40 -2.00 -10.72
N PRO A 262 -25.43 -1.92 -12.07
CA PRO A 262 -24.23 -2.11 -12.89
C PRO A 262 -23.06 -1.20 -12.45
N GLY A 263 -21.97 -1.81 -12.00
CA GLY A 263 -20.78 -1.09 -11.53
C GLY A 263 -20.92 -0.46 -10.13
N ILE A 264 -22.02 -0.66 -9.41
CA ILE A 264 -22.27 -0.06 -8.09
C ILE A 264 -22.31 -1.17 -7.03
N TYR A 265 -21.30 -1.19 -6.17
CA TYR A 265 -21.10 -2.19 -5.14
C TYR A 265 -21.36 -1.58 -3.76
N THR A 266 -22.09 -2.31 -2.91
CA THR A 266 -22.38 -1.86 -1.55
C THR A 266 -21.99 -2.91 -0.51
N GLY A 267 -21.49 -2.43 0.62
CA GLY A 267 -21.38 -3.21 1.85
C GLY A 267 -22.73 -3.39 2.53
N LEU A 268 -22.72 -3.95 3.73
CA LEU A 268 -23.94 -4.24 4.49
C LEU A 268 -24.60 -2.96 5.02
N ASN A 269 -25.94 -2.91 5.00
CA ASN A 269 -26.75 -1.87 5.63
C ASN A 269 -26.42 -0.43 5.19
N VAL A 270 -26.27 -0.22 3.87
CA VAL A 270 -26.15 1.12 3.28
C VAL A 270 -27.54 1.77 3.21
N ALA A 271 -27.67 2.97 3.77
CA ALA A 271 -28.91 3.74 3.78
C ALA A 271 -28.89 4.80 2.67
N VAL A 272 -29.70 4.57 1.63
CA VAL A 272 -29.77 5.46 0.47
C VAL A 272 -31.18 5.42 -0.14
N ASN A 273 -31.65 6.58 -0.57
CA ASN A 273 -32.86 6.70 -1.36
C ASN A 273 -32.50 6.69 -2.84
N TRP A 274 -32.51 5.51 -3.46
CA TRP A 274 -32.06 5.29 -4.84
C TRP A 274 -32.79 6.15 -5.88
N ASP A 275 -34.03 6.56 -5.62
CA ASP A 275 -34.83 7.39 -6.53
C ASP A 275 -34.43 8.88 -6.51
N LYS A 276 -33.58 9.28 -5.55
CA LYS A 276 -33.23 10.69 -5.33
C LYS A 276 -31.73 10.95 -5.32
N VAL A 277 -30.91 9.99 -5.73
CA VAL A 277 -29.45 10.16 -5.86
C VAL A 277 -29.01 9.88 -7.30
N ASP A 278 -27.93 10.53 -7.74
CA ASP A 278 -27.29 10.28 -9.04
C ASP A 278 -25.97 9.53 -8.81
N ILE A 279 -25.99 8.21 -8.94
CA ILE A 279 -24.80 7.37 -8.75
C ILE A 279 -24.42 6.70 -10.07
N GLN A 280 -23.22 6.98 -10.55
CA GLN A 280 -22.68 6.47 -11.82
C GLN A 280 -21.44 5.64 -11.55
N GLY A 281 -21.49 4.34 -11.88
CA GLY A 281 -20.39 3.40 -11.66
C GLY A 281 -19.12 3.72 -12.48
N PRO A 282 -17.95 3.15 -12.10
CA PRO A 282 -17.79 2.17 -11.04
C PRO A 282 -17.68 2.81 -9.65
N VAL A 283 -18.44 2.34 -8.68
CA VAL A 283 -18.47 2.88 -7.31
C VAL A 283 -18.52 1.76 -6.29
N TYR A 284 -17.73 1.87 -5.23
CA TYR A 284 -17.88 1.07 -4.02
C TYR A 284 -18.34 1.95 -2.85
N ILE A 285 -19.36 1.49 -2.12
CA ILE A 285 -19.90 2.13 -0.91
C ILE A 285 -19.80 1.16 0.26
N GLY A 286 -18.99 1.49 1.26
CA GLY A 286 -18.78 0.67 2.45
C GLY A 286 -20.04 0.54 3.30
N GLY A 287 -20.09 -0.52 4.11
CA GLY A 287 -21.24 -0.81 4.96
C GLY A 287 -21.51 0.29 5.99
N MET A 288 -22.76 0.37 6.46
CA MET A 288 -23.24 1.38 7.41
C MET A 288 -23.14 2.84 6.92
N THR A 289 -22.89 3.07 5.64
CA THR A 289 -22.84 4.41 5.06
C THR A 289 -24.24 4.95 4.75
N LYS A 290 -24.47 6.24 5.03
CA LYS A 290 -25.68 6.96 4.70
C LYS A 290 -25.42 7.97 3.57
N ILE A 291 -26.32 7.99 2.58
CA ILE A 291 -26.30 8.95 1.46
C ILE A 291 -27.67 9.62 1.39
N GLU A 292 -27.69 10.94 1.50
CA GLU A 292 -28.92 11.73 1.47
C GLU A 292 -29.39 12.10 0.07
N ASP A 293 -30.67 12.47 -0.01
CA ASP A 293 -31.33 12.95 -1.22
C ASP A 293 -30.50 14.06 -1.91
N GLY A 294 -30.47 14.04 -3.24
CA GLY A 294 -29.75 15.02 -4.06
C GLY A 294 -28.24 14.82 -4.14
N ALA A 295 -27.66 13.86 -3.40
CA ALA A 295 -26.24 13.55 -3.53
C ALA A 295 -25.91 12.95 -4.91
N LYS A 296 -24.72 13.29 -5.41
CA LYS A 296 -24.18 12.81 -6.68
C LYS A 296 -22.84 12.11 -6.47
N ILE A 297 -22.71 10.90 -7.00
CA ILE A 297 -21.49 10.11 -6.91
C ILE A 297 -21.11 9.62 -8.31
N VAL A 298 -19.97 10.07 -8.82
CA VAL A 298 -19.48 9.71 -10.15
C VAL A 298 -18.18 8.94 -10.01
N GLY A 299 -18.20 7.70 -10.51
CA GLY A 299 -17.06 6.79 -10.47
C GLY A 299 -15.93 7.17 -11.43
N PRO A 300 -14.73 6.58 -11.27
CA PRO A 300 -14.35 5.60 -10.24
C PRO A 300 -14.27 6.20 -8.83
N ALA A 301 -15.10 5.74 -7.90
CA ALA A 301 -15.15 6.29 -6.55
C ALA A 301 -15.26 5.20 -5.48
N MET A 302 -14.54 5.41 -4.36
CA MET A 302 -14.61 4.57 -3.18
C MET A 302 -15.11 5.42 -2.02
N ILE A 303 -16.18 4.97 -1.37
CA ILE A 303 -16.65 5.51 -0.10
C ILE A 303 -16.49 4.42 0.94
N GLY A 304 -15.72 4.67 1.98
CA GLY A 304 -15.47 3.75 3.09
C GLY A 304 -16.72 3.47 3.92
N PRO A 305 -16.62 2.57 4.91
CA PRO A 305 -17.72 2.26 5.81
C PRO A 305 -17.99 3.40 6.80
N ASN A 306 -19.22 3.45 7.31
CA ASN A 306 -19.69 4.44 8.29
C ASN A 306 -19.54 5.90 7.82
N CYS A 307 -19.58 6.14 6.51
CA CYS A 307 -19.57 7.51 5.99
C CYS A 307 -20.97 8.12 6.00
N TYR A 308 -21.02 9.45 5.95
CA TYR A 308 -22.27 10.20 5.80
C TYR A 308 -22.10 11.24 4.71
N ILE A 309 -22.73 11.00 3.56
CA ILE A 309 -22.77 11.91 2.43
C ILE A 309 -24.06 12.74 2.52
N CYS A 310 -23.95 14.02 2.86
CA CYS A 310 -25.11 14.88 3.06
C CYS A 310 -25.77 15.33 1.76
N SER A 311 -26.98 15.87 1.90
CA SER A 311 -27.82 16.33 0.79
C SER A 311 -27.06 17.24 -0.18
N GLY A 312 -27.18 16.95 -1.48
CA GLY A 312 -26.54 17.74 -2.55
C GLY A 312 -25.02 17.61 -2.66
N ALA A 313 -24.35 16.81 -1.82
CA ALA A 313 -22.91 16.61 -1.92
C ALA A 313 -22.54 15.88 -3.24
N THR A 314 -21.44 16.25 -3.84
CA THR A 314 -20.88 15.64 -5.05
C THR A 314 -19.53 14.99 -4.74
N VAL A 315 -19.41 13.69 -5.02
CA VAL A 315 -18.17 12.91 -4.97
C VAL A 315 -17.86 12.41 -6.37
N ASP A 316 -16.84 12.96 -7.00
CA ASP A 316 -16.48 12.68 -8.39
C ASP A 316 -15.03 12.18 -8.44
N ASN A 317 -14.83 10.98 -8.99
CA ASN A 317 -13.54 10.33 -9.12
C ASN A 317 -12.76 10.45 -7.80
N SER A 318 -13.32 9.97 -6.69
CA SER A 318 -12.82 10.30 -5.34
C SER A 318 -12.79 9.13 -4.37
N VAL A 319 -11.85 9.18 -3.42
CA VAL A 319 -11.64 8.14 -2.39
C VAL A 319 -11.89 8.74 -1.02
N ILE A 320 -12.98 8.33 -0.38
CA ILE A 320 -13.42 8.81 0.93
C ILE A 320 -13.20 7.68 1.94
N PHE A 321 -12.29 7.85 2.89
CA PHE A 321 -12.06 6.86 3.94
C PHE A 321 -13.21 6.81 4.94
N GLU A 322 -13.23 5.75 5.74
CA GLU A 322 -14.21 5.48 6.77
C GLU A 322 -14.47 6.66 7.72
N TYR A 323 -15.68 6.66 8.28
CA TYR A 323 -16.15 7.67 9.24
C TYR A 323 -16.18 9.12 8.70
N SER A 324 -15.99 9.35 7.41
CA SER A 324 -16.04 10.69 6.84
C SER A 324 -17.49 11.18 6.67
N ARG A 325 -17.78 12.38 7.17
CA ARG A 325 -19.01 13.13 6.89
C ARG A 325 -18.71 14.24 5.88
N LEU A 326 -19.35 14.20 4.73
CA LEU A 326 -19.28 15.25 3.71
C LEU A 326 -20.51 16.15 3.83
N GLY A 327 -20.30 17.44 4.11
CA GLY A 327 -21.36 18.42 4.35
C GLY A 327 -22.23 18.72 3.13
N GLU A 328 -23.36 19.39 3.36
CA GLU A 328 -24.34 19.70 2.32
C GLU A 328 -23.73 20.50 1.17
N GLY A 329 -24.04 20.09 -0.08
CA GLY A 329 -23.62 20.79 -1.28
C GLY A 329 -22.10 20.78 -1.59
N ILE A 330 -21.28 20.13 -0.76
CA ILE A 330 -19.82 20.09 -1.01
C ILE A 330 -19.52 19.37 -2.32
N ARG A 331 -18.52 19.85 -3.07
CA ARG A 331 -18.06 19.22 -4.31
C ARG A 331 -16.60 18.78 -4.20
N LEU A 332 -16.39 17.46 -4.21
CA LEU A 332 -15.07 16.83 -4.24
C LEU A 332 -14.84 16.20 -5.61
N VAL A 333 -13.78 16.63 -6.29
CA VAL A 333 -13.33 16.10 -7.57
C VAL A 333 -11.85 15.82 -7.48
N ASP A 334 -11.42 14.61 -7.82
CA ASP A 334 -10.03 14.19 -7.68
C ASP A 334 -9.50 14.44 -6.24
N LYS A 335 -10.28 14.05 -5.21
CA LYS A 335 -9.90 14.19 -3.80
C LYS A 335 -9.91 12.89 -3.00
N LEU A 336 -8.86 12.71 -2.20
CA LEU A 336 -8.80 11.71 -1.15
C LEU A 336 -9.12 12.37 0.19
N VAL A 337 -10.09 11.83 0.91
CA VAL A 337 -10.43 12.26 2.27
C VAL A 337 -9.98 11.18 3.24
N PHE A 338 -9.13 11.55 4.19
CA PHE A 338 -8.63 10.66 5.25
C PHE A 338 -8.62 11.38 6.59
N GLY A 339 -9.54 11.00 7.48
CA GLY A 339 -9.74 11.69 8.75
C GLY A 339 -9.98 13.18 8.54
N ARG A 340 -9.11 14.03 9.12
CA ARG A 340 -9.17 15.49 8.97
C ARG A 340 -8.44 16.04 7.74
N TYR A 341 -7.93 15.17 6.86
CA TYR A 341 -7.14 15.58 5.71
C TYR A 341 -7.90 15.42 4.41
N CYS A 342 -7.80 16.43 3.55
CA CYS A 342 -8.23 16.36 2.16
C CYS A 342 -6.99 16.49 1.26
N VAL A 343 -6.78 15.51 0.38
CA VAL A 343 -5.57 15.37 -0.44
C VAL A 343 -5.96 15.41 -1.91
N ASP A 344 -5.23 16.15 -2.73
CA ASP A 344 -5.42 16.15 -4.17
C ASP A 344 -4.65 15.03 -4.88
N LYS A 345 -4.86 14.90 -6.19
CA LYS A 345 -4.21 13.89 -7.04
C LYS A 345 -2.67 14.00 -7.13
N THR A 346 -2.08 15.11 -6.70
CA THR A 346 -0.62 15.28 -6.64
C THR A 346 -0.04 14.82 -5.31
N GLY A 347 -0.90 14.58 -4.31
CA GLY A 347 -0.51 14.28 -2.94
C GLY A 347 -0.45 15.51 -2.03
N ALA A 348 -0.82 16.70 -2.51
CA ALA A 348 -0.88 17.90 -1.67
C ALA A 348 -2.07 17.79 -0.71
N ALA A 349 -1.80 17.93 0.59
CA ALA A 349 -2.79 17.74 1.64
C ALA A 349 -3.14 19.06 2.34
N ILE A 350 -4.43 19.26 2.58
CA ILE A 350 -4.96 20.32 3.45
C ILE A 350 -5.42 19.66 4.74
N ASP A 351 -4.93 20.17 5.87
CA ASP A 351 -5.48 19.85 7.19
C ASP A 351 -6.73 20.71 7.40
N LEU A 352 -7.90 20.07 7.31
CA LEU A 352 -9.20 20.75 7.35
C LEU A 352 -9.46 21.42 8.69
N GLN A 353 -8.91 20.88 9.78
CA GLN A 353 -9.03 21.50 11.10
C GLN A 353 -8.17 22.76 11.17
N ALA A 354 -6.92 22.69 10.71
CA ALA A 354 -6.04 23.86 10.69
C ALA A 354 -6.55 24.98 9.77
N ALA A 355 -7.26 24.60 8.69
CA ALA A 355 -7.89 25.53 7.76
C ALA A 355 -9.27 26.04 8.22
N ALA A 356 -9.79 25.60 9.38
CA ALA A 356 -11.16 25.88 9.84
C ALA A 356 -12.24 25.49 8.81
N LEU A 357 -12.00 24.39 8.07
CA LEU A 357 -12.91 23.77 7.10
C LEU A 357 -13.46 22.43 7.59
N ASN A 358 -13.21 22.06 8.85
CA ASN A 358 -13.69 20.83 9.48
C ASN A 358 -15.22 20.78 9.62
N TRP A 359 -15.92 21.83 9.27
CA TRP A 359 -17.38 21.84 9.18
C TRP A 359 -17.91 21.33 7.84
N LEU A 360 -17.10 21.44 6.78
CA LEU A 360 -17.39 20.90 5.45
C LEU A 360 -17.13 19.39 5.38
N ILE A 361 -16.04 18.95 6.01
CA ILE A 361 -15.65 17.55 6.08
C ILE A 361 -15.23 17.27 7.52
N THR A 362 -15.93 16.35 8.18
CA THR A 362 -15.68 15.99 9.58
C THR A 362 -15.76 14.49 9.80
N ASP A 363 -15.47 14.06 11.01
CA ASP A 363 -15.71 12.70 11.46
C ASP A 363 -17.18 12.53 11.85
N THR A 364 -17.86 11.49 11.36
CA THR A 364 -19.25 11.13 11.69
C THR A 364 -19.47 10.88 13.18
N ARG A 365 -18.41 10.60 13.94
CA ARG A 365 -18.45 10.42 15.40
C ARG A 365 -18.41 11.74 16.16
N ASN A 366 -18.08 12.84 15.48
CA ASN A 366 -18.19 14.17 16.04
C ASN A 366 -19.61 14.68 15.83
N ASN A 367 -20.35 14.89 16.93
CA ASN A 367 -21.64 15.56 16.87
C ASN A 367 -21.42 17.07 16.95
N PRO A 368 -21.62 17.83 15.85
CA PRO A 368 -21.60 19.29 15.93
C PRO A 368 -22.76 19.74 16.82
N SER A 369 -22.52 20.76 17.64
CA SER A 369 -23.57 21.42 18.42
C SER A 369 -24.58 22.12 17.51
N GLU A 370 -25.80 22.37 18.00
CA GLU A 370 -26.82 23.13 17.26
C GLU A 370 -26.33 24.53 16.85
N HIS A 371 -25.45 25.13 17.65
CA HIS A 371 -24.87 26.43 17.37
C HIS A 371 -23.92 26.40 16.16
N GLU A 372 -23.02 25.42 16.11
CA GLU A 372 -22.09 25.22 14.98
C GLU A 372 -22.86 24.93 13.68
N LEU A 373 -23.92 24.11 13.75
CA LEU A 373 -24.80 23.87 12.60
C LEU A 373 -25.46 25.15 12.08
N GLY A 374 -25.84 26.07 12.98
CA GLY A 374 -26.37 27.39 12.63
C GLY A 374 -25.34 28.27 11.92
N GLU A 375 -24.12 28.36 12.44
CA GLU A 375 -23.04 29.13 11.82
C GLU A 375 -22.66 28.60 10.44
N HIS A 376 -22.53 27.28 10.29
CA HIS A 376 -22.21 26.65 9.00
C HIS A 376 -23.27 26.97 7.95
N LYS A 377 -24.56 26.96 8.34
CA LYS A 377 -25.66 27.30 7.43
C LYS A 377 -25.57 28.74 6.95
N VAL A 378 -25.27 29.69 7.84
CA VAL A 378 -25.06 31.10 7.47
C VAL A 378 -23.89 31.25 6.50
N ILE A 379 -22.78 30.56 6.74
CA ILE A 379 -21.61 30.58 5.83
C ILE A 379 -21.99 30.00 4.46
N GLN A 380 -22.73 28.89 4.42
CA GLN A 380 -23.17 28.27 3.17
C GLN A 380 -24.11 29.17 2.38
N ASP A 381 -25.06 29.82 3.04
CA ASP A 381 -25.99 30.74 2.39
C ASP A 381 -25.23 31.93 1.81
N PHE A 382 -24.25 32.49 2.54
CA PHE A 382 -23.36 33.55 2.05
C PHE A 382 -22.56 33.12 0.80
N LEU A 383 -21.98 31.91 0.80
CA LEU A 383 -21.20 31.40 -0.34
C LEU A 383 -22.07 31.07 -1.57
N LYS A 384 -23.38 30.88 -1.39
CA LYS A 384 -24.33 30.67 -2.49
C LYS A 384 -24.80 31.98 -3.13
N GLU A 385 -24.73 33.11 -2.41
CA GLU A 385 -25.15 34.42 -2.94
C GLU A 385 -24.15 35.02 -3.95
N ASP A 386 -22.91 34.51 -4.02
CA ASP A 386 -21.83 34.99 -4.89
C ASP A 386 -21.57 34.12 -6.15
N ASN A 387 -22.43 33.15 -6.46
CA ASN A 387 -22.44 32.38 -7.73
C ASN A 387 -23.77 32.54 -8.46
#